data_AF-A0A6A7YA03-F1
#
_entry.id   AF-A0A6A7YA03-F1
#
_cell.length_a   1.000
_cell.length_b   1.000
_cell.length_c   1.000
_cell.angle_alpha   90.00
_cell.angle_beta   90.00
_cell.angle_gamma   90.00
#
_symmetry.space_group_name_H-M   'P 1'
#
loop_
_entity.id
_entity.type
_entity.pdbx_description
1 polymer ?
#
loop_
_entity_poly.entity_id
_entity_poly.type
_entity_poly.pdbx_seq_one_letter_code
_entity_poly.pdbx_strand_id
1 'polypeptide(L)'
;MLSYIYALAGQFQLTHERLSDMPAAPPVLLSDRQTEVLKWAAAGKSRGVTADIMNISEAAVDDHFRRIFKKLNCNDKVVAVLRAMSSGIIHL
;
A
#
# COMPACT_ATOMS: atom_id res chain seq x y z
N MET A 1 -33.08 -24.12 -5.52
CA MET A 1 -32.68 -22.84 -4.90
C MET A 1 -31.64 -23.05 -3.78
N LEU A 2 -31.90 -23.94 -2.80
CA LEU A 2 -30.92 -24.28 -1.74
C LEU A 2 -29.60 -24.85 -2.29
N SER A 3 -29.63 -25.73 -3.29
CA SER A 3 -28.43 -26.29 -3.94
C SER A 3 -27.49 -25.23 -4.54
N TYR A 4 -28.05 -24.13 -5.05
CA TYR A 4 -27.27 -23.03 -5.63
C TYR A 4 -26.54 -22.22 -4.55
N ILE A 5 -27.20 -21.98 -3.40
CA ILE A 5 -26.60 -21.30 -2.25
C ILE A 5 -25.45 -22.14 -1.67
N TYR A 6 -25.64 -23.45 -1.52
CA TYR A 6 -24.56 -24.35 -1.05
C TYR A 6 -23.39 -24.41 -2.04
N ALA A 7 -23.67 -24.42 -3.35
CA ALA A 7 -22.62 -24.41 -4.37
C ALA A 7 -21.80 -23.10 -4.33
N LEU A 8 -22.45 -21.95 -4.15
CA LEU A 8 -21.77 -20.66 -4.01
C LEU A 8 -20.96 -20.56 -2.70
N ALA A 9 -21.51 -21.04 -1.58
CA ALA A 9 -20.79 -21.09 -0.31
C ALA A 9 -19.55 -21.98 -0.39
N GLY A 10 -19.67 -23.14 -1.06
CA GLY A 10 -18.54 -24.04 -1.31
C GLY A 10 -17.46 -23.41 -2.20
N GLN A 11 -17.85 -22.72 -3.28
CA GLN A 11 -16.91 -21.97 -4.12
C GLN A 11 -16.20 -20.87 -3.33
N PHE A 12 -16.92 -20.11 -2.50
CA PHE A 12 -16.33 -19.08 -1.66
C PHE A 12 -15.31 -19.66 -0.67
N GLN A 13 -15.67 -20.73 0.04
CA GLN A 13 -14.80 -21.41 1.00
C GLN A 13 -13.50 -21.90 0.33
N LEU A 14 -13.62 -22.57 -0.82
CA LEU A 14 -12.48 -23.07 -1.59
C LEU A 14 -11.60 -21.93 -2.12
N THR A 15 -12.19 -20.82 -2.56
CA THR A 15 -11.39 -19.65 -2.98
C THR A 15 -10.70 -18.97 -1.82
N HIS A 16 -11.34 -18.87 -0.65
CA HIS A 16 -10.75 -18.29 0.55
C HIS A 16 -9.56 -19.13 1.05
N GLU A 17 -9.71 -20.46 1.13
CA GLU A 17 -8.64 -21.38 1.51
C GLU A 17 -7.44 -21.28 0.56
N ARG A 18 -7.69 -21.23 -0.76
CA ARG A 18 -6.63 -21.05 -1.76
C ARG A 18 -5.91 -19.70 -1.67
N LEU A 19 -6.61 -18.64 -1.24
CA LEU A 19 -6.02 -17.33 -1.02
C LEU A 19 -5.26 -17.26 0.29
N SER A 20 -5.70 -17.96 1.34
CA SER A 20 -4.98 -18.05 2.61
C SER A 20 -3.74 -18.92 2.53
N ASP A 21 -3.73 -19.94 1.69
CA ASP A 21 -2.57 -20.80 1.44
C ASP A 21 -1.53 -20.16 0.50
N MET A 22 -1.85 -19.02 -0.11
CA MET A 22 -0.82 -18.28 -0.85
C MET A 22 0.25 -17.80 0.13
N PRO A 23 1.54 -18.06 -0.15
CA PRO A 23 2.61 -17.59 0.70
C PRO A 23 2.50 -16.07 0.83
N ALA A 24 2.43 -15.58 2.06
CA ALA A 24 2.40 -14.16 2.33
C ALA A 24 3.57 -13.49 1.58
N ALA A 25 3.26 -12.46 0.79
CA ALA A 25 4.29 -11.71 0.10
C ALA A 25 5.34 -11.23 1.13
N PRO A 26 6.64 -11.30 0.80
CA PRO A 26 7.66 -10.86 1.74
C PRO A 26 7.38 -9.42 2.19
N PRO A 27 7.64 -9.10 3.48
CA PRO A 27 7.31 -7.79 4.02
C PRO A 27 8.01 -6.71 3.19
N VAL A 28 7.24 -5.74 2.71
CA VAL A 28 7.79 -4.64 1.92
C VAL A 28 8.53 -3.68 2.86
N LEU A 29 9.85 -3.67 2.75
CA LEU A 29 10.71 -2.80 3.55
C LEU A 29 10.88 -1.44 2.87
N LEU A 30 10.27 -0.41 3.45
CA LEU A 30 10.56 0.99 3.14
C LEU A 30 11.66 1.53 4.04
N SER A 31 12.47 2.46 3.54
CA SER A 31 13.40 3.19 4.41
C SER A 31 12.65 4.22 5.25
N ASP A 32 13.24 4.68 6.36
CA ASP A 32 12.63 5.67 7.25
C ASP A 32 12.16 6.92 6.50
N ARG A 33 12.98 7.42 5.56
CA ARG A 33 12.63 8.56 4.69
C ARG A 33 11.45 8.25 3.76
N GLN A 34 11.35 7.05 3.22
CA GLN A 34 10.21 6.64 2.38
C GLN A 34 8.93 6.54 3.20
N THR A 35 9.02 6.00 4.41
CA THR A 35 7.92 5.94 5.37
C THR A 35 7.47 7.34 5.78
N GLU A 36 8.41 8.26 6.02
CA GLU A 36 8.14 9.68 6.32
C GLU A 36 7.36 10.37 5.18
N VAL A 37 7.81 10.22 3.92
CA VAL A 37 7.09 10.74 2.74
C VAL A 37 5.65 10.20 2.69
N LEU A 38 5.46 8.90 2.93
CA LEU A 38 4.12 8.29 2.94
C LEU A 38 3.23 8.78 4.07
N LYS A 39 3.78 9.08 5.26
CA LYS A 39 3.01 9.67 6.37
C LYS A 39 2.46 11.04 6.00
N TRP A 40 3.27 11.89 5.37
CA TRP A 40 2.81 13.20 4.87
C TRP A 40 1.79 13.05 3.74
N ALA A 41 1.96 12.06 2.87
CA ALA A 41 0.98 11.73 1.85
C ALA A 41 -0.37 11.27 2.44
N ALA A 42 -0.34 10.43 3.49
CA ALA A 42 -1.52 9.98 4.22
C ALA A 42 -2.24 11.14 4.94
N ALA A 43 -1.47 12.11 5.45
CA ALA A 43 -1.99 13.37 6.01
C ALA A 43 -2.51 14.36 4.94
N GLY A 44 -2.55 13.96 3.66
CA GLY A 44 -3.10 14.78 2.57
C GLY A 44 -2.17 15.87 2.04
N LYS A 45 -0.89 15.89 2.41
CA LYS A 45 0.05 16.91 1.92
C LYS A 45 0.36 16.74 0.43
N SER A 46 0.63 17.87 -0.23
CA SER A 46 1.15 17.91 -1.59
C SER A 46 2.65 17.58 -1.60
N ARG A 47 3.21 17.30 -2.78
CA ARG A 47 4.64 17.02 -2.94
C ARG A 47 5.51 18.21 -2.52
N GLY A 48 5.20 19.41 -3.01
CA GLY A 48 5.83 20.66 -2.55
C GLY A 48 5.78 20.86 -1.03
N VAL A 49 4.60 20.72 -0.40
CA VAL A 49 4.50 20.87 1.06
C VAL A 49 5.27 19.78 1.81
N THR A 50 5.31 18.56 1.27
CA THR A 50 6.12 17.47 1.84
C THR A 50 7.61 17.79 1.74
N ALA A 51 8.03 18.36 0.61
CA ALA A 51 9.39 18.79 0.35
C ALA A 51 9.83 19.89 1.33
N ASP A 52 8.97 20.88 1.54
CA ASP A 52 9.18 21.97 2.51
C ASP A 52 9.33 21.41 3.94
N ILE A 53 8.42 20.51 4.35
CA ILE A 53 8.45 19.90 5.69
C ILE A 53 9.72 19.06 5.90
N MET A 54 10.13 18.30 4.88
CA MET A 54 11.29 17.42 4.94
C MET A 54 12.62 18.12 4.62
N ASN A 55 12.59 19.41 4.27
CA ASN A 55 13.73 20.22 3.82
C ASN A 55 14.53 19.56 2.68
N ILE A 56 13.81 19.09 1.65
CA ILE A 56 14.37 18.52 0.41
C ILE A 56 13.68 19.15 -0.80
N SER A 57 14.14 18.85 -2.02
CA SER A 57 13.46 19.32 -3.23
C SER A 57 12.21 18.51 -3.55
N GLU A 58 11.23 19.11 -4.24
CA GLU A 58 10.05 18.40 -4.73
C GLU A 58 10.44 17.23 -5.66
N ALA A 59 11.49 17.41 -6.47
CA ALA A 59 12.06 16.34 -7.29
C ALA A 59 12.59 15.16 -6.46
N ALA A 60 13.16 15.40 -5.28
CA ALA A 60 13.58 14.33 -4.37
C ALA A 60 12.38 13.60 -3.77
N VAL A 61 11.28 14.31 -3.45
CA VAL A 61 10.02 13.67 -3.04
C VAL A 61 9.47 12.78 -4.15
N ASP A 62 9.53 13.23 -5.41
CA ASP A 62 9.14 12.42 -6.56
C ASP A 62 10.02 11.17 -6.77
N ASP A 63 11.34 11.30 -6.55
CA ASP A 63 12.25 10.15 -6.52
C ASP A 63 11.85 9.14 -5.44
N HIS A 64 11.48 9.62 -4.25
CA HIS A 64 10.96 8.76 -3.18
C HIS A 64 9.68 8.05 -3.60
N PHE A 65 8.69 8.77 -4.15
CA PHE A 65 7.46 8.15 -4.65
C PHE A 65 7.72 7.09 -5.72
N ARG A 66 8.60 7.35 -6.70
CA ARG A 66 8.94 6.35 -7.72
C ARG A 66 9.51 5.07 -7.12
N ARG A 67 10.38 5.18 -6.10
CA ARG A 67 10.92 4.00 -5.40
C ARG A 67 9.86 3.29 -4.55
N ILE A 68 8.98 4.04 -3.89
CA ILE A 68 7.86 3.51 -3.10
C ILE A 68 6.88 2.75 -3.99
N PHE A 69 6.49 3.35 -5.11
CA PHE A 69 5.64 2.77 -6.14
C PHE A 69 6.17 1.43 -6.65
N LYS A 70 7.47 1.37 -6.95
CA LYS A 70 8.14 0.11 -7.33
C LYS A 70 8.08 -0.94 -6.21
N LYS A 71 8.33 -0.55 -4.96
CA LYS A 71 8.31 -1.45 -3.80
C LYS A 71 6.90 -1.94 -3.44
N LEU A 72 5.90 -1.08 -3.55
CA LEU A 72 4.50 -1.38 -3.26
C LEU A 72 3.72 -1.88 -4.49
N ASN A 73 4.38 -2.04 -5.64
CA ASN A 73 3.79 -2.45 -6.92
C ASN A 73 2.54 -1.62 -7.34
N CYS A 74 2.62 -0.30 -7.22
CA CYS A 74 1.53 0.63 -7.54
C CYS A 74 2.08 1.87 -8.25
N ASN A 75 1.20 2.69 -8.84
CA ASN A 75 1.59 3.86 -9.62
C ASN A 75 0.88 5.15 -9.18
N ASP A 76 0.12 5.11 -8.09
CA ASP A 76 -0.70 6.22 -7.63
C ASP A 76 -0.45 6.48 -6.13
N LYS A 77 -0.49 7.76 -5.74
CA LYS A 77 -0.23 8.20 -4.36
C LYS A 77 -1.24 7.60 -3.37
N VAL A 78 -2.52 7.62 -3.73
CA VAL A 78 -3.60 7.11 -2.87
C VAL A 78 -3.47 5.60 -2.75
N VAL A 79 -3.24 4.90 -3.85
CA VAL A 79 -3.03 3.44 -3.83
C VAL A 79 -1.80 3.06 -3.00
N ALA A 80 -0.72 3.83 -3.09
CA ALA A 80 0.48 3.61 -2.28
C ALA A 80 0.21 3.77 -0.77
N VAL A 81 -0.52 4.83 -0.38
CA VAL A 81 -0.94 5.05 1.01
C VAL A 81 -1.80 3.90 1.51
N LEU A 82 -2.83 3.51 0.75
CA LEU A 82 -3.72 2.41 1.12
C LEU A 82 -2.94 1.09 1.30
N ARG A 83 -2.03 0.77 0.38
CA ARG A 83 -1.20 -0.44 0.51
C ARG A 83 -0.28 -0.37 1.72
N ALA A 84 0.36 0.78 1.96
CA ALA A 84 1.24 0.96 3.10
C ALA A 84 0.48 0.82 4.43
N MET A 85 -0.77 1.30 4.52
CA MET A 85 -1.63 1.11 5.69
C MET A 85 -2.06 -0.35 5.85
N SER A 86 -2.55 -0.99 4.78
CA SER A 86 -2.98 -2.39 4.81
C SER A 86 -1.85 -3.36 5.15
N SER A 87 -0.61 -3.02 4.79
CA SER A 87 0.59 -3.78 5.16
C SER A 87 1.20 -3.39 6.51
N GLY A 88 0.59 -2.45 7.26
CA GLY A 88 1.07 -2.02 8.58
C GLY A 88 2.39 -1.24 8.55
N ILE A 89 2.79 -0.69 7.40
CA ILE A 89 4.02 0.12 7.28
C ILE A 89 3.81 1.52 7.86
N ILE A 90 2.61 2.07 7.71
CA ILE A 90 2.21 3.37 8.28
C ILE A 90 0.85 3.24 8.97
N HIS A 91 0.61 4.14 9.93
CA HIS A 91 -0.67 4.30 10.62
C HIS A 91 -1.09 5.78 10.54
N LEU A 92 -2.40 6.03 10.56
CA LEU A 92 -2.98 7.38 10.66
C LEU A 92 -2.95 7.87 12.10
#